data_AF-A0A1M6E9P0-F1
#
_entry.id   AF-A0A1M6E9P0-F1
#
_cell.length_a   1.000
_cell.length_b   1.000
_cell.length_c   1.000
_cell.angle_alpha   90.00
_cell.angle_beta   90.00
_cell.angle_gamma   90.00
#
_symmetry.space_group_name_H-M   'P 1'
#
loop_
_entity.id
_entity.type
_entity.pdbx_description
1 polymer ?
#
loop_
_entity_poly.entity_id
_entity_poly.type
_entity_poly.pdbx_seq_one_letter_code
_entity_poly.pdbx_strand_id
1 'polypeptide(L)' 'MKKVTLLLVCGLVLLAAGSVFAKSEWAKYQVNPVPDDVNVPKVALDENTGLLNCCFCHGPDVKHAGPQLPYCAEGE' A
#
# COMPACT_ATOMS: atom_id res chain seq x y z
N MET A 1 15.81 -21.39 -30.13
CA MET A 1 15.13 -21.75 -28.86
C MET A 1 15.81 -21.17 -27.62
N LYS A 2 17.12 -21.36 -27.38
CA LYS A 2 17.84 -20.81 -26.20
C LYS A 2 17.61 -19.31 -25.90
N LYS A 3 17.57 -18.46 -26.93
CA LYS A 3 17.35 -17.00 -26.76
C LYS A 3 15.93 -16.66 -26.27
N VAL A 4 14.93 -17.45 -26.65
CA VAL A 4 13.53 -17.26 -26.25
C VAL A 4 13.34 -17.70 -24.79
N THR A 5 13.95 -18.82 -24.40
CA THR A 5 13.96 -19.29 -23.01
C THR A 5 14.62 -18.27 -22.07
N LEU A 6 15.74 -17.66 -22.50
CA LEU A 6 16.42 -16.62 -21.72
C LEU A 6 15.53 -15.39 -21.48
N LEU A 7 14.84 -14.90 -22.51
CA LEU A 7 13.93 -13.75 -22.40
C LEU A 7 12.74 -14.04 -21.48
N LEU A 8 12.18 -15.24 -21.55
CA LEU A 8 11.10 -15.67 -20.65
C LEU A 8 11.54 -15.71 -19.19
N VAL A 9 12.72 -16.24 -18.90
CA VAL A 9 13.27 -16.27 -17.54
C VAL A 9 13.54 -14.86 -17.02
N CYS A 10 14.17 -13.99 -17.84
CA CYS A 10 14.39 -12.60 -17.45
C CYS A 10 13.07 -11.85 -17.19
N GLY A 11 12.04 -12.08 -18.02
CA GLY A 11 10.71 -11.51 -17.81
C GLY A 11 10.07 -11.97 -16.51
N LEU A 12 10.17 -13.26 -16.19
CA LEU A 12 9.65 -13.81 -14.93
C LEU A 12 10.33 -13.22 -13.70
N VAL A 13 11.66 -13.06 -13.74
CA VAL A 13 12.44 -12.48 -12.65
C VAL A 13 12.10 -11.01 -12.42
N LEU A 14 11.90 -10.24 -13.49
CA LEU A 14 11.50 -8.83 -13.40
C LEU A 14 10.09 -8.67 -12.84
N LEU A 15 9.15 -9.53 -13.25
CA LEU A 15 7.79 -9.55 -12.69
C LEU A 15 7.79 -9.90 -11.20
N ALA A 16 8.59 -10.89 -10.80
CA ALA A 16 8.76 -11.27 -9.40
C ALA A 16 9.33 -10.11 -8.59
N ALA A 17 10.40 -9.46 -9.06
CA ALA A 17 10.98 -8.29 -8.40
C ALA A 17 9.98 -7.14 -8.27
N GLY A 18 9.21 -6.83 -9.32
CA GLY A 18 8.19 -5.78 -9.27
C GLY A 18 7.11 -6.03 -8.21
N SER A 19 6.71 -7.29 -8.01
CA SER A 19 5.68 -7.64 -7.00
C SER A 19 6.13 -7.46 -5.55
N VAL A 20 7.45 -7.50 -5.28
CA VAL A 20 7.98 -7.28 -3.92
C VAL A 20 8.02 -5.79 -3.58
N PHE A 21 8.31 -4.95 -4.57
CA PHE A 21 8.42 -3.48 -4.40
C PHE A 21 7.11 -2.72 -4.66
N ALA A 22 6.03 -3.39 -5.09
CA ALA A 22 4.75 -2.74 -5.38
C ALA A 22 3.95 -2.34 -4.12
N LYS A 23 4.44 -2.63 -2.92
CA LYS A 23 3.75 -2.27 -1.66
C LYS A 23 4.27 -0.94 -1.15
N SER A 24 3.36 -0.03 -0.83
CA SER A 24 3.71 1.21 -0.15
C SER A 24 4.32 0.89 1.22
N GLU A 25 5.44 1.53 1.54
CA GLU A 25 6.07 1.47 2.87
C GLU A 25 5.11 1.88 4.00
N TRP A 26 4.08 2.65 3.64
CA TRP A 26 3.05 3.14 4.54
C TRP A 26 1.88 2.15 4.74
N ALA A 27 1.77 1.10 3.93
CA ALA A 27 0.68 0.12 4.02
C ALA A 27 0.65 -0.59 5.38
N LYS A 28 1.81 -0.76 6.04
CA LYS A 28 1.89 -1.35 7.39
C LYS A 28 1.16 -0.51 8.45
N TYR A 29 0.97 0.78 8.21
CA TYR A 29 0.30 1.69 9.13
C TYR A 29 -1.22 1.70 9.00
N GLN A 30 -1.76 0.85 8.12
CA GLN A 30 -3.19 0.57 8.11
C GLN A 30 -3.61 -0.11 9.42
N VAL A 31 -2.77 -0.99 9.97
CA VAL A 31 -3.09 -1.76 11.18
C VAL A 31 -2.18 -1.46 12.37
N ASN A 32 -1.18 -0.60 12.20
CA ASN A 32 -0.27 -0.17 13.24
C ASN A 32 -0.23 1.37 13.30
N PRO A 33 -0.22 2.00 14.48
CA PRO A 33 -0.09 3.44 14.58
C PRO A 33 1.17 3.96 13.90
N VAL A 34 1.09 5.12 13.26
CA VAL A 34 2.26 5.80 12.69
C VAL A 34 3.12 6.37 13.82
N PRO A 35 4.40 5.99 13.92
CA PRO A 35 5.32 6.58 14.88
C PRO A 35 5.57 8.07 14.63
N ASP A 36 5.87 8.83 15.68
CA ASP A 36 6.12 10.29 15.60
C ASP A 36 7.32 10.68 14.73
N ASP A 37 8.28 9.77 14.51
CA ASP A 37 9.48 9.99 13.68
C ASP A 37 9.21 9.78 12.18
N VAL A 38 8.05 9.26 11.81
CA VAL A 38 7.65 9.10 10.41
C VAL A 38 7.05 10.39 9.90
N ASN A 39 7.66 10.96 8.85
CA ASN A 39 7.15 12.16 8.21
C ASN A 39 5.91 11.83 7.35
N VAL A 40 4.73 11.88 7.97
CA VAL A 40 3.44 11.76 7.31
C VAL A 40 2.57 12.98 7.63
N PRO A 41 1.76 13.49 6.68
CA PRO A 41 0.83 14.57 6.98
C PRO A 41 -0.14 14.16 8.08
N LYS A 42 -0.26 14.95 9.15
CA LYS A 42 -1.18 14.64 10.27
C LYS A 42 -2.64 14.51 9.84
N VAL A 43 -3.03 15.22 8.78
CA VAL A 43 -4.36 15.12 8.16
C VAL A 43 -4.65 13.75 7.52
N ALA A 44 -3.61 12.95 7.28
CA ALA A 44 -3.73 11.58 6.78
C ALA A 44 -3.74 10.55 7.93
N LEU A 45 -3.69 10.99 9.19
CA LEU A 45 -3.77 10.13 10.37
C LEU A 45 -5.17 10.19 10.96
N ASP A 46 -5.68 9.04 11.38
CA ASP A 46 -6.85 8.99 12.24
C ASP A 46 -6.47 9.47 13.65
N GLU A 47 -7.19 10.46 14.17
CA GLU A 47 -6.85 11.12 15.45
C GLU A 47 -7.02 10.21 16.67
N ASN A 48 -7.91 9.21 16.59
CA ASN A 48 -8.21 8.34 17.72
C ASN A 48 -7.24 7.16 17.84
N THR A 49 -6.76 6.67 16.70
CA THR A 49 -5.98 5.42 16.61
C THR A 49 -4.53 5.65 16.17
N GLY A 50 -4.21 6.80 15.58
CA GLY A 50 -2.93 7.07 14.95
C GLY A 50 -2.67 6.24 13.68
N LEU A 51 -3.69 5.53 13.17
CA LEU A 51 -3.59 4.73 11.95
C LEU A 51 -3.58 5.63 10.72
N LEU A 52 -2.92 5.16 9.66
CA LEU A 52 -2.87 5.89 8.41
C LEU A 52 -4.18 5.70 7.62
N ASN A 53 -4.82 6.81 7.30
CA ASN A 53 -5.95 6.87 6.39
C ASN A 53 -5.46 6.94 4.93
N CYS A 54 -5.36 5.79 4.27
CA CYS A 54 -4.96 5.73 2.86
C CYS A 54 -5.97 6.40 1.90
N CYS A 55 -7.23 6.57 2.31
CA CYS A 55 -8.27 7.19 1.50
C CYS A 55 -8.02 8.71 1.34
N PHE A 56 -7.23 9.33 2.24
CA PHE A 56 -6.75 10.71 2.07
C PHE A 56 -5.98 10.90 0.73
N CYS A 57 -5.13 9.94 0.37
CA CYS A 57 -4.31 10.02 -0.85
C CYS A 57 -4.99 9.38 -2.07
N HIS A 58 -5.79 8.34 -1.85
CA HIS A 58 -6.29 7.51 -2.93
C HIS A 58 -7.78 7.75 -3.27
N GLY A 59 -8.50 8.48 -2.43
CA GLY A 59 -9.94 8.68 -2.54
C GLY A 59 -10.77 7.59 -1.84
N PRO A 60 -12.07 7.84 -1.64
CA PRO A 60 -12.97 6.95 -0.87
C PRO A 60 -13.28 5.64 -1.60
N ASP A 61 -13.23 5.63 -2.94
CA ASP A 61 -13.67 4.49 -3.76
C ASP A 61 -12.62 3.38 -3.90
N VAL A 62 -11.49 3.48 -3.20
CA VAL A 62 -10.36 2.58 -3.37
C VAL A 62 -10.63 1.27 -2.66
N LYS A 63 -10.73 0.20 -3.44
CA LYS A 63 -10.81 -1.17 -2.92
C LYS A 63 -9.45 -1.58 -2.37
N HIS A 64 -9.27 -1.49 -1.07
CA HIS A 64 -8.04 -1.94 -0.42
C HIS A 64 -7.93 -3.46 -0.43
N ALA A 65 -6.77 -3.95 -0.90
CA ALA A 65 -6.35 -5.34 -0.72
C ALA A 65 -5.69 -5.51 0.67
N GLY A 66 -6.50 -5.45 1.72
CA GLY A 66 -6.08 -5.53 3.12
C GLY A 66 -7.29 -5.67 4.05
N PRO A 67 -7.10 -5.77 5.38
CA PRO A 67 -8.21 -5.72 6.32
C PRO A 67 -9.10 -4.52 5.98
N GLN A 68 -10.40 -4.75 5.83
CA GLN A 68 -11.39 -3.70 5.62
C GLN A 68 -11.48 -2.91 6.92
N LEU A 69 -10.63 -1.91 7.03
CA LEU A 69 -10.67 -0.95 8.12
C LEU A 69 -11.68 0.14 7.75
N PRO A 70 -12.35 0.74 8.73
CA PRO A 70 -13.49 1.63 8.52
C PRO A 70 -13.17 2.89 7.68
N TYR A 71 -11.89 3.19 7.44
CA TYR A 71 -11.44 4.47 6.90
C TYR A 71 -11.92 4.81 5.48
N CYS A 72 -12.22 3.83 4.61
CA CYS A 72 -12.79 4.09 3.28
C CYS A 72 -14.31 3.86 3.23
N ALA A 73 -14.93 3.47 4.34
CA ALA A 73 -16.36 3.19 4.43
C ALA A 73 -16.99 4.16 5.42
N GLU A 74 -16.99 5.46 5.09
CA GLU A 74 -17.90 6.45 5.68
C GLU A 74 -17.75 7.78 4.90
N GLY A 75 -18.19 7.77 3.65
CA GLY A 75 -18.97 8.89 3.16
C GLY A 75 -20.43 8.51 3.39
N GLU A 76 -21.07 9.17 4.36
CA GLU A 76 -22.53 9.27 4.59
C GLU A 76 -23.40 8.01 4.43
#